data_AF-A0A3D3KYF0-F1
#
_entry.id   AF-A0A3D3KYF0-F1
#
_cell.length_a   1.000
_cell.length_b   1.000
_cell.length_c   1.000
_cell.angle_alpha   90.00
_cell.angle_beta   90.00
_cell.angle_gamma   90.00
#
_symmetry.space_group_name_H-M   'P 1'
#
loop_
_entity.id
_entity.type
_entity.pdbx_description
1 polymer ?
#
loop_
_entity_poly.entity_id
_entity_poly.type
_entity_poly.pdbx_seq_one_letter_code
_entity_poly.pdbx_strand_id
1 'polypeptide(L)'
;MTSLITTELVELDQNLGTTPEDVIRHLASKVAATGRASEVEGLFADAFAREQKTATGIPGGIAIPHCRSAAVIEPTLAMARLNPKVDFGAKDGPADLVFFIAAPDGADQEHLKLLSKLARSLIKKDFTAALRAASSREEIVELVDGALADKPAAHASAVPAAVVS
;
A
#
# COMPACT_ATOMS: atom_id res chain seq x y z
N MET A 1 18.37 -1.94 -8.71
CA MET A 1 17.13 -1.20 -8.41
C MET A 1 16.78 -1.51 -6.98
N THR A 2 16.58 -0.48 -6.16
CA THR A 2 16.09 -0.65 -4.79
C THR A 2 14.64 -1.14 -4.84
N SER A 3 14.26 -2.08 -3.97
CA SER A 3 12.86 -2.54 -3.90
C SER A 3 11.95 -1.39 -3.45
N LEU A 4 10.75 -1.28 -4.05
CA LEU A 4 9.76 -0.25 -3.69
C LEU A 4 9.10 -0.52 -2.34
N ILE A 5 8.94 -1.81 -2.00
CA ILE A 5 8.32 -2.28 -0.76
C ILE A 5 9.30 -3.22 -0.05
N THR A 6 9.31 -3.16 1.28
CA THR A 6 10.01 -4.08 2.16
C THR A 6 9.09 -4.45 3.32
N THR A 7 9.46 -5.44 4.12
CA THR A 7 8.59 -5.91 5.21
C THR A 7 8.36 -4.82 6.27
N GLU A 8 9.31 -3.90 6.45
CA GLU A 8 9.18 -2.75 7.36
C GLU A 8 8.12 -1.74 6.90
N LEU A 9 7.76 -1.76 5.62
CA LEU A 9 6.73 -0.90 5.01
C LEU A 9 5.35 -1.57 4.95
N VAL A 10 5.20 -2.77 5.53
CA VAL A 10 3.94 -3.52 5.57
C VAL A 10 3.36 -3.56 6.98
N GLU A 11 2.10 -3.16 7.12
CA GLU A 11 1.33 -3.33 8.35
C GLU A 11 0.14 -4.26 8.13
N LEU A 12 -0.03 -5.25 9.01
CA LEU A 12 -1.08 -6.25 8.90
C LEU A 12 -2.00 -6.21 10.11
N ASP A 13 -3.29 -6.15 9.83
CA ASP A 13 -4.41 -6.27 10.78
C ASP A 13 -4.34 -5.27 11.94
N GLN A 14 -3.83 -4.07 11.65
CA GLN A 14 -3.60 -3.02 12.65
C GLN A 14 -4.69 -1.96 12.65
N ASN A 15 -4.99 -1.43 13.84
CA ASN A 15 -5.77 -0.21 13.99
C ASN A 15 -4.81 0.99 13.84
N LEU A 16 -4.84 1.62 12.65
CA LEU A 16 -4.02 2.80 12.35
C LEU A 16 -4.79 4.11 12.52
N GLY A 17 -5.90 4.09 13.27
CA GLY A 17 -6.81 5.21 13.44
C GLY A 17 -8.13 5.02 12.71
N THR A 18 -8.92 6.10 12.64
CA THR A 18 -10.31 6.04 12.15
C THR A 18 -10.55 6.92 10.93
N THR A 19 -9.54 7.69 10.53
CA THR A 19 -9.62 8.63 9.41
C THR A 19 -8.50 8.40 8.40
N PRO A 20 -8.67 8.85 7.13
CA PRO A 20 -7.59 8.88 6.16
C PRO A 20 -6.35 9.61 6.67
N GLU A 21 -6.54 10.67 7.45
CA GLU A 21 -5.47 11.45 8.04
C GLU A 21 -4.57 10.61 8.95
N ASP A 22 -5.18 9.83 9.86
CA ASP A 22 -4.46 8.97 10.80
C ASP A 22 -3.62 7.92 10.04
N VAL A 23 -4.25 7.26 9.08
CA VAL A 23 -3.62 6.18 8.28
C VAL A 23 -2.48 6.73 7.43
N ILE A 24 -2.69 7.85 6.72
CA ILE A 24 -1.66 8.46 5.88
C ILE A 24 -0.48 8.93 6.74
N ARG A 25 -0.74 9.56 7.89
CA ARG A 25 0.32 10.01 8.79
C ARG A 25 1.13 8.83 9.35
N HIS A 26 0.45 7.74 9.72
CA HIS A 26 1.12 6.52 10.17
C HIS A 26 2.04 5.96 9.09
N LEU A 27 1.53 5.82 7.86
CA LEU A 27 2.33 5.27 6.75
C LEU A 27 3.48 6.21 6.35
N ALA A 28 3.30 7.53 6.41
CA ALA A 28 4.39 8.49 6.24
C ALA A 28 5.48 8.31 7.32
N SER A 29 5.10 8.07 8.57
CA SER A 29 6.04 7.76 9.65
C SER A 29 6.83 6.47 9.38
N LYS A 30 6.19 5.43 8.83
CA LYS A 30 6.86 4.18 8.44
C LYS A 30 7.88 4.43 7.33
N VAL A 31 7.50 5.18 6.30
CA VAL A 31 8.40 5.55 5.20
C VAL A 31 9.64 6.29 5.72
N ALA A 32 9.45 7.32 6.54
CA ALA A 32 10.57 8.08 7.11
C ALA A 32 11.46 7.22 8.02
N ALA A 33 10.87 6.33 8.85
CA ALA A 33 11.62 5.44 9.73
C ALA A 33 12.54 4.45 8.97
N THR A 34 12.24 4.17 7.70
CA THR A 34 13.10 3.34 6.83
C THR A 34 14.17 4.14 6.07
N GLY A 35 14.27 5.46 6.31
CA GLY A 35 15.22 6.33 5.62
C GLY A 35 14.82 6.70 4.19
N ARG A 36 13.61 6.36 3.76
CA ARG A 36 13.10 6.63 2.39
C ARG A 36 12.46 8.01 2.25
N ALA A 37 12.20 8.69 3.36
CA ALA A 37 11.84 10.10 3.42
C ALA A 37 12.69 10.80 4.48
N SER A 38 12.99 12.08 4.26
CA SER A 38 13.78 12.92 5.15
C SER A 38 13.00 13.33 6.40
N GLU A 39 11.68 13.42 6.31
CA GLU A 39 10.80 13.83 7.39
C GLU A 39 9.35 13.33 7.17
N VAL A 40 8.56 13.30 8.25
CA VAL A 40 7.20 12.72 8.26
C VAL A 40 6.13 13.73 7.83
N GLU A 41 6.22 14.97 8.31
CA GLU A 41 5.15 15.96 8.26
C GLU A 41 4.94 16.55 6.87
N GLY A 42 5.98 16.82 6.09
CA GLY A 42 5.87 17.26 4.70
C GLY A 42 5.43 16.13 3.78
N LEU A 43 5.94 14.89 3.96
CA LEU A 43 5.39 13.72 3.25
C LEU A 43 3.90 13.54 3.54
N PHE A 44 3.52 13.57 4.82
CA PHE A 44 2.13 13.51 5.25
C PHE A 44 1.30 14.65 4.64
N ALA A 45 1.79 15.90 4.73
CA ALA A 45 1.06 17.07 4.24
C ALA A 45 0.80 16.99 2.74
N ASP A 46 1.79 16.58 1.95
CA ASP A 46 1.65 16.43 0.50
C ASP A 46 0.67 15.32 0.13
N ALA A 47 0.76 14.17 0.80
CA ALA A 47 -0.16 13.05 0.62
C ALA A 47 -1.59 13.40 1.01
N PHE A 48 -1.78 14.04 2.16
CA PHE A 48 -3.09 14.39 2.67
C PHE A 48 -3.73 15.53 1.89
N ALA A 49 -2.93 16.51 1.43
CA ALA A 49 -3.42 17.55 0.51
C ALA A 49 -3.91 16.94 -0.82
N ARG A 50 -3.27 15.86 -1.31
CA ARG A 50 -3.76 15.12 -2.48
C ARG A 50 -5.05 14.36 -2.19
N GLU A 51 -5.17 13.73 -1.02
CA GLU A 51 -6.39 13.03 -0.59
C GLU A 51 -7.59 13.99 -0.52
N GLN A 52 -7.42 15.16 0.10
CA GLN A 52 -8.49 16.15 0.26
C GLN A 52 -9.02 16.71 -1.06
N LYS A 53 -8.20 16.78 -2.11
CA LYS A 53 -8.64 17.22 -3.44
C LYS A 53 -9.62 16.24 -4.07
N THR A 54 -9.33 14.96 -3.95
CA THR A 54 -10.17 13.88 -4.47
C THR A 54 -9.80 12.61 -3.74
N ALA A 55 -10.78 12.06 -3.03
CA ALA A 55 -10.72 10.78 -2.35
C ALA A 55 -10.03 9.71 -3.20
N THR A 56 -9.12 8.96 -2.59
CA THR A 56 -8.36 7.91 -3.29
C THR A 56 -8.88 6.51 -3.01
N GLY A 57 -9.99 6.38 -2.29
CA GLY A 57 -10.75 5.15 -2.18
C GLY A 57 -11.27 4.70 -3.55
N ILE A 58 -11.12 3.41 -3.83
CA ILE A 58 -11.67 2.76 -5.02
C ILE A 58 -12.48 1.52 -4.61
N PRO A 59 -13.39 1.03 -5.49
CA PRO A 59 -14.18 -0.15 -5.17
C PRO A 59 -13.35 -1.38 -4.81
N GLY A 60 -13.92 -2.22 -3.96
CA GLY A 60 -13.31 -3.45 -3.48
C GLY A 60 -12.58 -3.30 -2.15
N GLY A 61 -12.86 -2.24 -1.37
CA GLY A 61 -12.26 -2.02 -0.05
C GLY A 61 -10.79 -1.61 -0.12
N ILE A 62 -10.44 -0.74 -1.08
CA ILE A 62 -9.05 -0.37 -1.38
C ILE A 62 -8.91 1.15 -1.34
N ALA A 63 -7.80 1.65 -0.81
CA ALA A 63 -7.38 3.03 -0.92
C ALA A 63 -5.96 3.12 -1.49
N ILE A 64 -5.69 4.13 -2.31
CA ILE A 64 -4.37 4.35 -2.91
C ILE A 64 -3.93 5.81 -2.70
N PRO A 65 -3.72 6.26 -1.45
CA PRO A 65 -3.17 7.57 -1.19
C PRO A 65 -1.79 7.67 -1.87
N HIS A 66 -1.52 8.78 -2.56
CA HIS A 66 -0.28 8.94 -3.30
C HIS A 66 0.15 10.40 -3.41
N CYS A 67 1.45 10.64 -3.50
CA CYS A 67 2.00 11.97 -3.75
C CYS A 67 3.37 11.96 -4.42
N ARG A 68 3.74 13.12 -4.95
CA ARG A 68 5.14 13.51 -5.09
C ARG A 68 5.45 14.48 -3.96
N SER A 69 6.65 14.40 -3.41
CA SER A 69 7.06 15.24 -2.30
C SER A 69 8.57 15.42 -2.28
N ALA A 70 9.02 16.64 -1.97
CA ALA A 70 10.42 16.95 -1.70
C ALA A 70 10.97 16.21 -0.46
N ALA A 71 10.08 15.71 0.41
CA ALA A 71 10.44 14.91 1.58
C ALA A 71 10.91 13.50 1.19
N VAL A 72 10.50 12.98 0.03
CA VAL A 72 10.80 11.61 -0.38
C VAL A 72 12.20 11.56 -1.00
N ILE A 73 13.03 10.68 -0.45
CA ILE A 73 14.40 10.43 -0.90
C ILE A 73 14.41 9.29 -1.93
N GLU A 74 13.62 8.26 -1.69
CA GLU A 74 13.51 7.08 -2.55
C GLU A 74 12.05 6.76 -2.88
N PRO A 75 11.71 6.45 -4.14
CA PRO A 75 10.38 5.95 -4.47
C PRO A 75 9.99 4.77 -3.58
N THR A 76 8.78 4.79 -3.07
CA THR A 76 8.34 3.83 -2.06
C THR A 76 6.87 3.46 -2.21
N LEU A 77 6.55 2.26 -1.76
CA LEU A 77 5.21 1.75 -1.58
C LEU A 77 5.13 1.16 -0.17
N ALA A 78 4.29 1.75 0.67
CA ALA A 78 3.88 1.19 1.94
C ALA A 78 2.48 0.58 1.81
N MET A 79 2.23 -0.52 2.51
CA MET A 79 0.95 -1.22 2.46
C MET A 79 0.42 -1.46 3.87
N ALA A 80 -0.87 -1.23 4.07
CA ALA A 80 -1.55 -1.62 5.29
C ALA A 80 -2.79 -2.48 4.99
N ARG A 81 -2.97 -3.55 5.77
CA ARG A 81 -4.26 -4.21 5.98
C ARG A 81 -4.86 -3.69 7.29
N LEU A 82 -5.88 -2.85 7.19
CA LEU A 82 -6.51 -2.17 8.31
C LEU A 82 -7.53 -3.05 9.02
N ASN A 83 -7.50 -3.00 10.34
CA ASN A 83 -8.56 -3.54 11.19
C ASN A 83 -8.71 -2.63 12.44
N PRO A 84 -9.75 -1.79 12.52
CA PRO A 84 -10.92 -1.70 11.64
C PRO A 84 -10.63 -1.03 10.28
N LYS A 85 -11.56 -1.19 9.33
CA LYS A 85 -11.54 -0.48 8.03
C LYS A 85 -11.75 1.02 8.20
N VAL A 86 -11.19 1.82 7.28
CA VAL A 86 -11.29 3.29 7.30
C VAL A 86 -11.93 3.80 6.01
N ASP A 87 -12.81 4.81 6.12
CA ASP A 87 -13.48 5.41 4.96
C ASP A 87 -12.54 6.35 4.20
N PHE A 88 -12.19 5.96 2.97
CA PHE A 88 -11.41 6.74 2.01
C PHE A 88 -12.27 7.27 0.85
N GLY A 89 -13.59 7.37 1.02
CA GLY A 89 -14.51 7.98 0.07
C GLY A 89 -14.93 7.10 -1.11
N ALA A 90 -14.70 5.78 -1.04
CA ALA A 90 -15.19 4.84 -2.05
C ALA A 90 -16.72 4.65 -1.92
N LYS A 91 -17.41 4.44 -3.05
CA LYS A 91 -18.88 4.33 -3.09
C LYS A 91 -19.43 3.06 -2.42
N ASP A 92 -18.62 2.02 -2.34
CA ASP A 92 -19.00 0.70 -1.81
C ASP A 92 -18.53 0.46 -0.37
N GLY A 93 -17.97 1.49 0.28
CA GLY A 93 -17.65 1.49 1.70
C GLY A 93 -16.15 1.62 2.02
N PRO A 94 -15.78 1.37 3.28
CA PRO A 94 -14.43 1.65 3.78
C PRO A 94 -13.38 0.66 3.26
N ALA A 95 -12.13 1.12 3.23
CA ALA A 95 -10.98 0.35 2.79
C ALA A 95 -10.34 -0.45 3.93
N ASP A 96 -10.04 -1.71 3.66
CA ASP A 96 -9.12 -2.52 4.47
C ASP A 96 -7.73 -2.59 3.85
N LEU A 97 -7.58 -2.48 2.53
CA LEU A 97 -6.26 -2.49 1.90
C LEU A 97 -5.86 -1.07 1.51
N VAL A 98 -4.78 -0.56 2.08
CA VAL A 98 -4.25 0.77 1.77
C VAL A 98 -2.87 0.64 1.15
N PHE A 99 -2.68 1.26 -0.02
CA PHE A 99 -1.40 1.30 -0.73
C PHE A 99 -0.93 2.75 -0.80
N PHE A 100 -0.05 3.14 0.13
CA PHE A 100 0.54 4.47 0.14
C PHE A 100 1.77 4.52 -0.76
N ILE A 101 1.70 5.36 -1.80
CA ILE A 101 2.74 5.45 -2.81
C ILE A 101 3.33 6.86 -2.82
N ALA A 102 4.65 6.96 -2.64
CA ALA A 102 5.32 8.24 -2.62
C ALA A 102 6.56 8.25 -3.52
N ALA A 103 6.81 9.37 -4.17
CA ALA A 103 7.99 9.61 -5.00
C ALA A 103 8.64 10.97 -4.72
N PRO A 104 9.95 11.08 -4.97
CA PRO A 104 10.64 12.38 -4.94
C PRO A 104 10.02 13.38 -5.91
N ASP A 105 10.12 14.65 -5.58
CA ASP A 105 9.86 15.71 -6.54
C ASP A 105 10.80 15.60 -7.75
N GLY A 106 10.25 15.86 -8.94
CA GLY A 106 10.97 15.69 -10.20
C GLY A 106 11.15 14.24 -10.64
N ALA A 107 10.69 13.24 -9.87
CA ALA A 107 10.72 11.85 -10.31
C ALA A 107 10.00 11.67 -11.66
N ASP A 108 10.69 10.95 -12.55
CA ASP A 108 10.26 10.66 -13.91
C ASP A 108 8.89 9.97 -13.95
N GLN A 109 8.28 9.95 -15.15
CA GLN A 109 7.00 9.26 -15.40
C GLN A 109 7.02 7.75 -15.04
N GLU A 110 8.19 7.17 -14.79
CA GLU A 110 8.38 5.78 -14.39
C GLU A 110 7.63 5.43 -13.09
N HIS A 111 7.58 6.33 -12.11
CA HIS A 111 6.82 6.10 -10.88
C HIS A 111 5.30 6.05 -11.14
N LEU A 112 4.78 6.90 -12.03
CA LEU A 112 3.36 6.87 -12.41
C LEU A 112 3.03 5.62 -13.24
N LYS A 113 3.98 5.06 -13.98
CA LYS A 113 3.83 3.74 -14.63
C LYS A 113 3.72 2.62 -13.60
N LEU A 114 4.48 2.67 -12.51
CA LEU A 114 4.40 1.70 -11.39
C LEU A 114 3.04 1.79 -10.68
N LEU A 115 2.58 3.01 -10.37
CA LEU A 115 1.23 3.24 -9.85
C LEU A 115 0.16 2.64 -10.77
N SER A 116 0.28 2.89 -12.08
CA SER A 116 -0.65 2.35 -13.08
C SER A 116 -0.60 0.82 -13.18
N LYS A 117 0.55 0.19 -12.94
CA LYS A 117 0.67 -1.28 -12.87
C LYS A 117 -0.01 -1.82 -11.62
N LEU A 118 0.28 -1.28 -10.45
CA LEU A 118 -0.34 -1.71 -9.21
C LEU A 118 -1.87 -1.54 -9.26
N ALA A 119 -2.37 -0.38 -9.69
CA ALA A 119 -3.80 -0.13 -9.80
C ALA A 119 -4.53 -1.16 -10.68
N ARG A 120 -3.90 -1.60 -11.79
CA ARG A 120 -4.41 -2.68 -12.66
C ARG A 120 -4.36 -4.06 -12.02
N SER A 121 -3.44 -4.31 -11.10
CA SER A 121 -3.43 -5.55 -10.32
C SER A 121 -4.48 -5.52 -9.22
N LEU A 122 -4.74 -4.37 -8.61
CA LEU A 122 -5.74 -4.19 -7.56
C LEU A 122 -7.19 -4.40 -8.01
N ILE A 123 -7.50 -4.27 -9.30
CA ILE A 123 -8.82 -4.65 -9.83
C ILE A 123 -9.02 -6.17 -9.95
N LYS A 124 -7.96 -6.96 -9.85
CA LYS A 124 -8.04 -8.43 -9.94
C LYS A 124 -8.46 -9.00 -8.58
N LYS A 125 -9.62 -9.67 -8.56
CA LYS A 125 -10.18 -10.27 -7.34
C LYS A 125 -9.22 -11.25 -6.67
N ASP A 126 -8.55 -12.10 -7.44
CA ASP A 126 -7.63 -13.10 -6.89
C ASP A 126 -6.43 -12.45 -6.20
N PHE A 127 -5.92 -11.34 -6.74
CA PHE A 127 -4.80 -10.61 -6.14
C PHE A 127 -5.21 -9.97 -4.81
N THR A 128 -6.36 -9.29 -4.78
CA THR A 128 -6.86 -8.67 -3.53
C THR A 128 -7.31 -9.71 -2.51
N ALA A 129 -7.79 -10.88 -2.94
CA ALA A 129 -8.07 -12.01 -2.05
C ALA A 129 -6.77 -12.57 -1.46
N ALA A 130 -5.71 -12.75 -2.27
CA ALA A 130 -4.40 -13.18 -1.78
C ALA A 130 -3.82 -12.20 -0.75
N LEU A 131 -3.88 -10.89 -1.01
CA LEU A 131 -3.45 -9.86 -0.05
C LEU A 131 -4.23 -9.91 1.28
N ARG A 132 -5.50 -10.29 1.27
CA ARG A 132 -6.33 -10.46 2.48
C ARG A 132 -6.08 -11.79 3.20
N ALA A 133 -5.68 -12.82 2.47
CA ALA A 133 -5.34 -14.12 3.02
C ALA A 133 -3.90 -14.19 3.54
N ALA A 134 -3.02 -13.29 3.07
CA ALA A 134 -1.61 -13.29 3.42
C ALA A 134 -1.40 -13.25 4.94
N SER A 135 -0.53 -14.13 5.42
CA SER A 135 -0.30 -14.37 6.84
C SER A 135 0.97 -13.71 7.38
N SER A 136 1.79 -13.16 6.48
CA SER A 136 3.06 -12.52 6.83
C SER A 136 3.34 -11.30 5.96
N ARG A 137 4.25 -10.44 6.45
CA ARG A 137 4.69 -9.24 5.71
C ARG A 137 5.50 -9.63 4.48
N GLU A 138 6.24 -10.73 4.56
CA GLU A 138 7.01 -11.31 3.48
C GLU A 138 6.10 -11.74 2.32
N GLU A 139 4.99 -12.41 2.62
CA GLU A 139 4.01 -12.83 1.62
C GLU A 139 3.38 -11.63 0.89
N ILE A 140 3.10 -10.52 1.60
CA ILE A 140 2.66 -9.27 0.97
C ILE A 140 3.72 -8.72 0.02
N VAL A 141 4.98 -8.65 0.46
CA VAL A 141 6.09 -8.15 -0.38
C VAL A 141 6.20 -8.99 -1.65
N GLU A 142 6.17 -10.32 -1.54
CA GLU A 142 6.22 -11.24 -2.69
C GLU A 142 5.05 -11.04 -3.66
N LEU A 143 3.83 -10.92 -3.13
CA LEU A 143 2.63 -10.67 -3.94
C LEU A 143 2.73 -9.34 -4.70
N VAL A 144 3.13 -8.27 -4.01
CA VAL A 144 3.26 -6.92 -4.61
C VAL A 144 4.39 -6.89 -5.64
N ASP A 145 5.57 -7.42 -5.33
CA ASP A 145 6.68 -7.49 -6.28
C ASP A 145 6.32 -8.33 -7.51
N GLY A 146 5.63 -9.46 -7.32
CA GLY A 146 5.10 -10.27 -8.41
C GLY A 146 4.16 -9.48 -9.33
N ALA A 147 3.26 -8.69 -8.74
CA ALA A 147 2.33 -7.83 -9.47
C ALA A 147 3.03 -6.69 -10.23
N LEU A 148 4.12 -6.14 -9.70
CA LEU A 148 4.91 -5.08 -10.36
C LEU A 148 5.81 -5.62 -11.49
N ALA A 149 6.24 -6.87 -11.37
CA ALA A 149 7.04 -7.60 -12.36
C ALA A 149 6.21 -8.25 -13.49
N ASP A 150 4.90 -8.02 -13.54
CA ASP A 150 3.94 -8.65 -14.48
C ASP A 150 3.94 -10.20 -14.41
N LYS A 151 4.28 -10.77 -13.25
CA LYS A 151 4.16 -12.23 -13.00
C LYS A 151 2.71 -12.55 -12.61
N PRO A 152 2.14 -13.69 -13.07
CA PRO A 152 0.86 -14.16 -12.57
C PRO A 152 0.94 -14.37 -11.05
N ALA A 153 -0.10 -13.95 -10.32
CA ALA A 153 -0.20 -14.25 -8.89
C ALA A 153 -0.12 -15.77 -8.72
N ALA A 154 0.92 -16.25 -8.03
CA ALA A 154 1.02 -17.65 -7.66
C ALA A 154 -0.19 -17.97 -6.78
N HIS A 155 -0.95 -19.01 -7.15
CA HIS A 155 -2.00 -19.53 -6.29
C HIS A 155 -1.38 -19.86 -4.94
N ALA A 156 -1.91 -19.27 -3.87
CA ALA A 156 -1.62 -19.68 -2.51
C ALA A 156 -1.89 -21.18 -2.42
N SER A 157 -0.82 -21.97 -2.32
CA SER A 157 -0.93 -23.41 -2.17
C SER A 157 -1.52 -23.65 -0.78
N ALA A 158 -2.71 -24.23 -0.74
CA ALA A 158 -3.32 -24.69 0.49
C ALA A 158 -2.35 -25.65 1.20
N VAL A 159 -1.89 -25.26 2.39
CA VAL A 159 -1.14 -26.14 3.28
C VAL A 159 -2.04 -27.34 3.61
N PRO A 160 -1.63 -28.59 3.32
CA PRO A 160 -2.38 -29.74 3.81
C PRO A 160 -2.13 -29.83 5.32
N ALA A 161 -3.21 -29.78 6.09
CA ALA A 161 -3.17 -30.09 7.51
C ALA A 161 -2.67 -31.53 7.68
N ALA A 162 -1.48 -31.67 8.26
CA ALA A 162 -0.95 -32.95 8.69
C ALA A 162 -1.83 -33.47 9.85
N VAL A 163 -2.59 -34.53 9.60
CA VAL A 163 -3.12 -35.39 10.66
C VAL A 163 -2.11 -36.52 10.87
N VAL A 164 -1.43 -36.47 12.01
CA VAL A 164 -0.61 -37.56 12.52
C VAL A 164 -1.45 -38.32 13.55
N SER A 165 -1.63 -39.61 13.24
CA SER A 165 -1.99 -40.77 14.09
C SER A 165 -3.13 -40.67 15.09
#